data_AF-A0A3C0P9W9-F1
#
_entry.id   AF-A0A3C0P9W9-F1
#
_cell.length_a   1.000
_cell.length_b   1.000
_cell.length_c   1.000
_cell.angle_alpha   90.00
_cell.angle_beta   90.00
_cell.angle_gamma   90.00
#
_symmetry.space_group_name_H-M   'P 1'
#
loop_
_entity.id
_entity.type
_entity.pdbx_description
1 polymer ?
#
loop_
_entity_poly.entity_id
_entity_poly.type
_entity_poly.pdbx_seq_one_letter_code
_entity_poly.pdbx_strand_id
1 'polypeptide(L)' 'MAAIKKLGRPTDERLAVLRNQATTLLWTGKVETTLEKAKAVRSYAEKLLTLAINSYEDTVKVTKESVDAKGEKVKREV' A
#
# COMPACT_ATOMS: atom_id res chain seq x y z
N MET A 1 -6.35 8.21 6.38
CA MET A 1 -5.16 8.28 5.49
C MET A 1 -4.00 8.85 6.28
N ALA A 2 -2.92 8.10 6.50
CA ALA A 2 -1.67 8.73 6.98
C ALA A 2 -1.30 9.80 5.94
N ALA A 3 -1.40 11.08 6.34
CA ALA A 3 -1.21 12.20 5.45
C ALA A 3 0.17 12.04 4.80
N ILE A 4 0.21 11.94 3.47
CA ILE A 4 1.46 12.00 2.71
C ILE A 4 2.13 13.30 3.16
N LYS A 5 3.23 13.19 3.92
CA LYS A 5 3.96 14.37 4.40
C LYS A 5 4.30 15.20 3.17
N LYS A 6 4.05 16.52 3.24
CA LYS A 6 4.13 17.38 2.06
C LYS A 6 5.55 17.45 1.46
N LEU A 7 6.56 16.87 2.12
CA LEU A 7 7.95 16.72 1.64
C LEU A 7 8.57 18.05 1.16
N GLY A 8 7.99 19.19 1.55
CA GLY A 8 8.37 20.52 1.09
C GLY A 8 8.15 20.79 -0.40
N ARG A 9 7.34 19.99 -1.10
CA ARG A 9 7.19 20.07 -2.57
C ARG A 9 5.75 20.34 -3.03
N PRO A 10 5.58 21.02 -4.18
CA PRO A 10 4.31 21.07 -4.90
C PRO A 10 3.76 19.66 -5.14
N THR A 11 2.44 19.55 -5.30
CA THR A 11 1.77 18.25 -5.42
C THR A 11 2.28 17.45 -6.61
N ASP A 12 2.52 18.09 -7.75
CA ASP A 12 2.94 17.42 -8.99
C ASP A 12 4.34 16.82 -8.85
N GLU A 13 5.30 17.61 -8.37
CA GLU A 13 6.65 17.13 -8.08
C GLU A 13 6.66 16.01 -7.05
N ARG A 14 5.85 16.15 -5.99
CA ARG A 14 5.76 15.14 -4.93
C ARG A 14 5.27 13.81 -5.50
N LEU A 15 4.23 13.84 -6.34
CA LEU A 15 3.70 12.64 -6.97
C LEU A 15 4.71 12.01 -7.95
N ALA A 16 5.45 12.83 -8.70
CA ALA A 16 6.50 12.35 -9.60
C ALA A 16 7.62 11.62 -8.83
N VAL A 17 8.09 12.19 -7.72
CA VAL A 17 9.11 11.56 -6.86
C VAL A 17 8.60 10.25 -6.27
N LEU A 18 7.37 10.22 -5.75
CA LEU A 18 6.81 9.00 -5.18
C LEU A 18 6.65 7.89 -6.22
N ARG A 19 6.20 8.22 -7.43
CA ARG A 19 6.12 7.27 -8.55
C ARG A 19 7.48 6.70 -8.89
N ASN A 20 8.48 7.56 -9.10
CA ASN A 20 9.84 7.10 -9.43
C ASN A 20 10.41 6.19 -8.34
N GLN A 21 10.28 6.56 -7.07
CA GLN A 21 10.80 5.75 -5.97
C GLN A 21 10.05 4.41 -5.81
N ALA A 22 8.74 4.39 -6.03
CA ALA A 22 7.97 3.15 -6.02
C ALA A 22 8.35 2.23 -7.18
N THR A 23 8.54 2.77 -8.39
CA THR A 23 9.03 2.00 -9.54
C THR A 23 10.40 1.40 -9.26
N THR A 24 11.36 2.19 -8.75
CA THR A 24 12.69 1.68 -8.40
C THR A 24 12.61 0.59 -7.33
N LEU A 25 11.76 0.78 -6.30
CA LEU A 25 11.57 -0.22 -5.24
C LEU A 25 11.06 -1.55 -5.81
N LEU A 26 10.06 -1.52 -6.69
CA LEU A 26 9.49 -2.73 -7.30
C LEU A 26 10.46 -3.41 -8.26
N TRP A 27 11.30 -2.64 -8.97
CA TRP A 27 12.25 -3.19 -9.93
C TRP A 27 13.49 -3.81 -9.27
N THR A 28 14.03 -3.14 -8.25
CA THR A 28 15.32 -3.50 -7.63
C THR A 28 15.17 -4.29 -6.33
N GLY A 29 13.98 -4.29 -5.72
CA GLY A 29 13.69 -4.96 -4.45
C GLY A 29 14.14 -4.21 -3.20
N LYS A 30 15.04 -3.22 -3.30
CA LYS A 30 15.49 -2.39 -2.18
C LYS A 30 15.82 -0.97 -2.63
N VAL A 31 15.36 0.02 -1.87
CA VAL A 31 15.70 1.44 -2.08
C VAL A 31 16.18 2.06 -0.77
N GLU A 32 17.31 2.77 -0.83
CA GLU A 32 17.82 3.58 0.27
C GLU A 32 17.43 5.04 0.04
N THR A 33 16.67 5.62 0.97
CA THR A 33 16.16 6.99 0.89
C THR A 33 15.99 7.55 2.30
N THR A 34 15.70 8.85 2.42
CA THR A 34 15.40 9.47 3.71
C THR A 34 14.17 8.86 4.37
N LEU A 35 14.16 8.80 5.70
CA LEU A 35 13.08 8.16 6.49
C LEU A 35 11.68 8.65 6.11
N GLU A 36 11.53 9.96 5.91
CA GLU A 36 10.25 10.57 5.56
C GLU A 36 9.76 10.16 4.17
N LYS A 37 10.66 10.06 3.20
CA LYS A 37 10.34 9.54 1.87
C LYS A 37 10.01 8.05 1.93
N ALA A 38 10.77 7.26 2.69
CA ALA A 38 10.51 5.83 2.86
C ALA A 38 9.11 5.55 3.40
N LYS A 39 8.68 6.29 4.43
CA LYS A 39 7.31 6.17 4.98
C LYS A 39 6.24 6.49 3.93
N ALA A 40 6.45 7.52 3.12
CA ALA A 40 5.50 7.91 2.08
C ALA A 40 5.45 6.91 0.92
N VAL A 41 6.61 6.44 0.45
CA VAL A 41 6.72 5.43 -0.62
C VAL A 41 6.12 4.11 -0.17
N ARG A 42 6.33 3.69 1.07
CA ARG A 42 5.73 2.47 1.63
C ARG A 42 4.20 2.50 1.51
N SER A 43 3.54 3.54 2.02
CA SER A 43 2.07 3.65 1.94
C SER A 43 1.55 3.80 0.50
N TYR A 44 2.36 4.28 -0.43
CA TYR A 44 2.01 4.37 -1.84
C TYR A 44 2.13 3.01 -2.54
N ALA A 45 3.24 2.30 -2.32
CA ALA A 45 3.51 0.98 -2.90
C ALA A 45 2.54 -0.10 -2.38
N GLU A 46 2.21 -0.09 -1.08
CA GLU A 46 1.23 -1.03 -0.50
C GLU A 46 -0.12 -0.96 -1.24
N LYS A 47 -0.60 0.25 -1.57
CA LYS A 47 -1.85 0.43 -2.32
C LYS A 47 -1.77 -0.12 -3.73
N LEU A 48 -0.63 0.09 -4.42
CA LEU A 48 -0.42 -0.46 -5.76
C LEU A 48 -0.40 -1.98 -5.73
N LEU A 49 0.24 -2.58 -4.73
CA LEU A 49 0.25 -4.03 -4.53
C LEU A 49 -1.15 -4.58 -4.24
N THR A 50 -1.93 -3.92 -3.38
CA THR A 50 -3.32 -4.35 -3.13
C THR A 50 -4.16 -4.35 -4.40
N LEU A 51 -4.06 -3.30 -5.22
CA LEU A 51 -4.79 -3.25 -6.49
C LEU A 51 -4.31 -4.33 -7.46
N ALA A 52 -2.99 -4.54 -7.56
CA ALA A 52 -2.42 -5.56 -8.43
C ALA A 52 -2.83 -6.98 -8.03
N ILE A 53 -2.82 -7.29 -6.73
CA ILE A 53 -3.27 -8.58 -6.19
C ILE A 53 -4.76 -8.78 -6.49
N ASN A 54 -5.59 -7.77 -6.23
CA ASN A 54 -7.03 -7.87 -6.46
C ASN A 54 -7.41 -7.99 -7.95
N SER A 55 -6.55 -7.50 -8.86
CA SER A 55 -6.75 -7.67 -10.31
C SER A 55 -6.28 -9.03 -10.84
N TYR A 56 -5.58 -9.84 -10.04
CA TYR A 56 -5.06 -11.12 -10.50
C TYR A 56 -6.14 -12.19 -10.43
N GLU A 57 -6.44 -12.81 -11.58
CA GLU A 57 -7.58 -13.74 -11.78
C GLU A 57 -7.50 -15.01 -10.91
N ASP A 58 -6.30 -15.41 -10.50
CA ASP A 58 -6.03 -16.63 -9.69
C ASP A 58 -6.05 -16.40 -8.17
N THR A 59 -6.70 -15.33 -7.69
CA THR A 59 -6.76 -15.05 -6.25
C THR A 59 -7.82 -15.91 -5.53
N VAL A 60 -7.36 -16.89 -4.75
CA VAL A 60 -8.22 -17.62 -3.81
C VAL A 60 -8.54 -16.72 -2.61
N LYS A 61 -9.72 -16.10 -2.61
CA LYS A 61 -10.22 -15.36 -1.44
C LYS A 61 -10.47 -16.34 -0.30
N VAL A 62 -9.62 -16.30 0.73
CA VAL A 62 -9.76 -17.17 1.91
C VAL A 62 -10.68 -16.48 2.90
N THR A 63 -11.93 -16.95 2.97
CA THR A 63 -12.90 -16.51 3.98
C THR A 63 -12.47 -17.05 5.35
N LYS A 64 -12.00 -16.16 6.24
CA LYS A 64 -11.75 -16.50 7.64
C LYS A 64 -12.92 -16.03 8.49
N GLU A 65 -13.54 -16.95 9.22
CA GLU A 65 -14.58 -16.65 10.20
C GLU A 65 -13.94 -16.01 11.44
N SER A 66 -14.26 -14.73 11.71
CA SER A 66 -13.92 -14.07 12.98
C SER A 66 -15.21 -13.90 13.78
N VAL A 67 -15.15 -14.22 15.07
CA VAL A 67 -16.28 -14.11 16.01
C VAL A 67 -16.23 -12.73 16.67
N ASP A 68 -17.34 -11.98 16.58
CA ASP A 68 -17.48 -10.69 17.29
C ASP A 68 -17.89 -10.90 18.75
N ALA A 69 -17.68 -9.89 19.61
CA ALA A 69 -17.87 -9.93 21.07
C ALA A 69 -19.29 -10.26 21.59
N LYS A 70 -20.26 -10.52 20.69
CA LYS A 70 -21.63 -10.95 20.98
C LYS A 70 -21.93 -12.40 20.56
N GLY A 71 -20.93 -13.16 20.11
CA GLY A 71 -21.08 -14.58 19.81
C GLY A 71 -21.65 -14.91 18.42
N GLU A 72 -21.81 -13.91 17.54
CA GLU A 72 -22.24 -14.14 16.16
C GLU A 72 -21.05 -14.10 15.18
N LYS A 73 -21.05 -15.05 14.24
CA LYS A 73 -20.02 -15.23 13.21
C LYS A 73 -20.24 -14.22 12.08
N VAL A 74 -19.33 -13.26 11.91
CA VAL A 74 -19.38 -12.33 10.77
C VAL A 74 -18.36 -12.77 9.72
N LYS A 75 -18.87 -13.14 8.53
CA LYS A 75 -18.03 -13.40 7.36
C LYS A 75 -17.49 -12.08 6.85
N ARG A 76 -16.18 -11.84 6.99
CA ARG A 76 -15.48 -10.78 6.27
C ARG A 76 -14.66 -11.43 5.17
N GLU A 77 -14.92 -11.03 3.93
CA GLU A 77 -14.09 -11.40 2.79
C GLU A 77 -12.72 -10.74 2.93
N VAL A 78 -11.65 -11.51 2.68
CA VAL A 78 -10.25 -11.06 2.63
C VAL A 78 -9.70 -11.37 1.25
#